data_AF-F3GFH5-F1
#
_entry.id   AF-F3GFH5-F1
#
_cell.length_a   1.000
_cell.length_b   1.000
_cell.length_c   1.000
_cell.angle_alpha   90.00
_cell.angle_beta   90.00
_cell.angle_gamma   90.00
#
_symmetry.space_group_name_H-M   'P 1'
#
loop_
_entity.id
_entity.type
_entity.pdbx_description
1 polymer ?
#
loop_
_entity_poly.entity_id
_entity_poly.type
_entity_poly.pdbx_seq_one_letter_code
_entity_poly.pdbx_strand_id
1 'polypeptide(L)'
;MIVINISGITAVAMNNVPPQTANYLQRAGRAGRRGEGRAVALTICRKTPHDQHVFAKPRWPFDTNMIIPAVSLRSPDLVARHVNSYLLSYWLKTVLGREELKSMTIGPFCIEEGGDSLAGRFEAWCTNTAGILPAVIKGIEKLVHRSPLVDMNSETLTRHTAAAMRDVAQSWREDYNNASQELGYFKGCSEKKSAALRALNAQLERITGEYLLSELATRRFLPGYGFPTDIVSFNNIIRQPRTKRENTRAKITAGAT
;
A
#
# COMPACT_ATOMS: atom_id res chain seq x y z
N MET A 1 -7.33 12.97 -7.21
CA MET A 1 -8.32 13.58 -8.11
C MET A 1 -8.98 12.45 -8.88
N ILE A 2 -10.25 12.13 -8.62
CA ILE A 2 -10.97 11.09 -9.40
C ILE A 2 -11.86 11.82 -10.40
N VAL A 3 -11.34 12.03 -11.61
CA VAL A 3 -12.13 12.57 -12.72
C VAL A 3 -12.94 11.43 -13.30
N ILE A 4 -14.19 11.30 -12.87
CA ILE A 4 -15.18 10.45 -13.54
C ILE A 4 -15.78 11.28 -14.67
N ASN A 5 -15.56 10.87 -15.92
CA ASN A 5 -16.13 11.53 -17.08
C ASN A 5 -17.57 11.07 -17.29
N ILE A 6 -18.50 11.72 -16.58
CA ILE A 6 -19.93 11.64 -16.87
C ILE A 6 -20.25 12.71 -17.92
N SER A 7 -20.71 12.29 -19.10
CA SER A 7 -21.02 13.19 -20.22
C SER A 7 -22.48 13.67 -20.15
N GLY A 8 -22.75 14.91 -20.57
CA GLY A 8 -24.11 15.42 -20.81
C GLY A 8 -24.88 15.88 -19.57
N ILE A 9 -24.20 16.37 -18.52
CA ILE A 9 -24.89 16.93 -17.36
C ILE A 9 -25.12 18.42 -17.57
N THR A 10 -26.38 18.83 -17.67
CA THR A 10 -26.79 20.23 -17.80
C THR A 10 -26.98 20.89 -16.42
N ALA A 11 -27.27 20.10 -15.40
CA ALA A 11 -27.51 20.60 -14.03
C ALA A 11 -26.85 19.73 -12.97
N VAL A 12 -26.18 20.36 -12.00
CA VAL A 12 -25.62 19.72 -10.80
C VAL A 12 -26.30 20.29 -9.57
N ALA A 13 -26.90 19.43 -8.76
CA ALA A 13 -27.45 19.79 -7.46
C ALA A 13 -26.55 19.25 -6.33
N MET A 14 -26.16 20.11 -5.42
CA MET A 14 -25.36 19.80 -4.23
C MET A 14 -26.27 19.89 -2.99
N ASN A 15 -26.44 18.79 -2.27
CA ASN A 15 -27.29 18.74 -1.06
C ASN A 15 -26.68 19.53 0.13
N ASN A 16 -25.36 19.71 0.12
CA ASN A 16 -24.63 20.45 1.14
C ASN A 16 -23.59 21.34 0.45
N VAL A 17 -23.23 22.44 1.10
CA VAL A 17 -22.08 23.25 0.69
C VAL A 17 -20.78 22.44 0.90
N PRO A 18 -19.95 22.23 -0.14
CA PRO A 18 -18.64 21.60 0.02
C PRO A 18 -17.74 22.39 0.98
N PRO A 19 -16.89 21.71 1.79
CA PRO A 19 -16.08 22.38 2.81
C PRO A 19 -14.96 23.25 2.21
N GLN A 20 -14.49 22.91 1.02
CA GLN A 20 -13.44 23.63 0.30
C GLN A 20 -13.95 24.13 -1.05
N THR A 21 -13.50 25.31 -1.47
CA THR A 21 -13.86 25.92 -2.75
C THR A 21 -13.49 25.05 -3.95
N ALA A 22 -12.31 24.41 -3.90
CA ALA A 22 -11.88 23.47 -4.93
C ALA A 22 -12.89 22.32 -5.14
N ASN A 23 -13.50 21.81 -4.07
CA ASN A 23 -14.51 20.77 -4.15
C ASN A 23 -15.81 21.28 -4.79
N TYR A 24 -16.19 22.52 -4.52
CA TYR A 24 -17.33 23.17 -5.17
C TYR A 24 -17.09 23.32 -6.67
N LEU A 25 -15.96 23.90 -7.07
CA LEU A 25 -15.63 24.12 -8.48
C LEU A 25 -15.53 22.81 -9.26
N GLN A 26 -14.96 21.76 -8.66
CA GLN A 26 -14.91 20.42 -9.27
C GLN A 26 -16.30 19.79 -9.46
N ARG A 27 -17.25 20.05 -8.56
CA ARG A 27 -18.62 19.52 -8.65
C ARG A 27 -19.46 20.34 -9.62
N ALA A 28 -19.45 21.67 -9.49
CA ALA A 28 -20.17 22.57 -10.38
C ALA A 28 -19.66 22.48 -11.84
N GLY A 29 -18.35 22.32 -12.03
CA GLY A 29 -17.72 22.13 -13.34
C GLY A 29 -18.02 20.81 -14.05
N ARG A 30 -18.84 19.93 -13.44
CA ARG A 30 -19.43 18.77 -14.14
C ARG A 30 -20.62 19.18 -15.01
N ALA A 31 -21.28 20.30 -14.71
CA ALA A 31 -22.36 20.84 -15.53
C ALA A 31 -21.80 21.59 -16.76
N GLY A 32 -22.48 21.52 -17.91
CA GLY A 32 -22.20 22.40 -19.06
C GLY A 32 -21.03 21.97 -19.94
N ARG A 33 -20.83 20.67 -20.15
CA ARG A 33 -19.78 20.15 -21.05
C ARG A 33 -20.29 20.04 -22.49
N ARG A 34 -19.40 20.18 -23.48
CA ARG A 34 -19.66 19.95 -24.93
C ARG A 34 -20.66 20.92 -25.61
N GLY A 35 -20.50 22.23 -25.39
CA GLY A 35 -21.22 23.23 -26.19
C GLY A 35 -22.67 23.49 -25.76
N GLU A 36 -23.09 22.95 -24.63
CA GLU A 36 -24.36 23.32 -23.98
C GLU A 36 -24.33 24.82 -23.63
N GLY A 37 -25.25 25.60 -24.21
CA GLY A 37 -25.26 27.06 -24.03
C GLY A 37 -25.63 27.53 -22.61
N ARG A 38 -26.05 26.63 -21.72
CA ARG A 38 -26.44 26.91 -20.33
C ARG A 38 -26.12 25.74 -19.42
N ALA A 39 -25.64 26.05 -18.22
CA ALA A 39 -25.35 25.09 -17.16
C ALA A 39 -25.91 25.62 -15.84
N VAL A 40 -26.48 24.75 -15.01
CA VAL A 40 -27.05 25.13 -13.71
C VAL A 40 -26.33 24.39 -12.60
N ALA A 41 -25.81 25.12 -11.62
CA ALA A 41 -25.31 24.55 -10.37
C ALA A 41 -26.19 25.06 -9.22
N LEU A 42 -26.88 24.14 -8.55
CA LEU A 42 -27.73 24.43 -7.40
C LEU A 42 -27.04 23.90 -6.13
N THR A 43 -26.97 24.71 -5.08
CA THR A 43 -26.48 24.27 -3.77
C THR A 43 -27.53 24.54 -2.71
N ILE A 44 -27.98 23.47 -2.06
CA ILE A 44 -28.88 23.55 -0.93
C ILE A 44 -28.02 23.85 0.31
N CYS A 45 -28.32 24.97 0.96
CA CYS A 45 -27.64 25.42 2.17
C CYS A 45 -28.47 25.06 3.40
N ARG A 46 -27.87 24.38 4.38
CA ARG A 46 -28.53 24.03 5.65
C ARG A 46 -28.35 25.14 6.69
N LYS A 47 -29.00 24.98 7.85
CA LYS A 47 -28.83 25.90 8.99
C LYS A 47 -27.53 25.62 9.76
N THR A 48 -26.39 25.56 9.07
CA THR A 48 -25.05 25.48 9.67
C THR A 48 -24.34 26.83 9.50
N PRO A 49 -23.38 27.20 10.38
CA PRO A 49 -22.66 28.46 10.24
C PRO A 49 -21.92 28.60 8.89
N HIS A 50 -21.33 27.51 8.40
CA HIS A 50 -20.65 27.46 7.10
C HIS A 50 -21.62 27.71 5.95
N ASP A 51 -22.73 26.96 5.91
CA ASP A 51 -23.71 27.06 4.82
C ASP A 51 -24.40 28.44 4.80
N GLN A 52 -24.69 29.01 5.97
CA GLN A 52 -25.24 30.37 6.08
C GLN A 52 -24.25 31.43 5.58
N HIS A 53 -22.97 31.27 5.87
CA HIS A 53 -21.93 32.16 5.35
C HIS A 53 -21.87 32.11 3.82
N VAL A 54 -21.91 30.91 3.24
CA VAL A 54 -21.91 30.73 1.78
C VAL A 54 -23.22 31.25 1.15
N PHE A 55 -24.36 31.06 1.81
CA PHE A 55 -25.63 31.63 1.37
C PHE A 55 -25.60 33.16 1.34
N ALA A 56 -25.03 33.79 2.37
CA ALA A 56 -24.86 35.25 2.43
C ALA A 56 -23.81 35.76 1.41
N LYS A 57 -22.87 34.91 0.99
CA LYS A 57 -21.79 35.23 0.04
C LYS A 57 -21.75 34.21 -1.11
N PRO A 58 -22.70 34.25 -2.06
CA PRO A 58 -22.80 33.23 -3.11
C PRO A 58 -21.59 33.18 -4.06
N ARG A 59 -20.78 34.25 -4.09
CA ARG A 59 -19.53 34.32 -4.86
C ARG A 59 -18.31 33.69 -4.16
N TRP A 60 -18.48 33.20 -2.92
CA TRP A 60 -17.44 32.52 -2.15
C TRP A 60 -16.55 31.54 -2.94
N PRO A 61 -17.08 30.64 -3.79
CA PRO A 61 -16.22 29.66 -4.46
C PRO A 61 -15.31 30.28 -5.52
N PHE A 62 -15.63 31.49 -6.00
CA PHE A 62 -14.85 32.21 -7.02
C PHE A 62 -13.91 33.26 -6.41
N ASP A 63 -14.33 33.88 -5.30
CA ASP A 63 -13.58 34.95 -4.66
C ASP A 63 -12.57 34.43 -3.62
N THR A 64 -12.69 33.18 -3.15
CA THR A 64 -11.74 32.59 -2.19
C THR A 64 -10.50 32.06 -2.92
N ASN A 65 -9.31 32.48 -2.47
CA ASN A 65 -8.06 31.97 -3.00
C ASN A 65 -7.93 30.45 -2.76
N MET A 66 -7.64 29.69 -3.82
CA MET A 66 -7.44 28.26 -3.71
C MET A 66 -6.06 27.97 -3.12
N ILE A 67 -6.01 27.20 -2.03
CA ILE A 67 -4.74 26.70 -1.49
C ILE A 67 -4.23 25.64 -2.46
N ILE A 68 -3.12 25.93 -3.14
CA ILE A 68 -2.41 24.92 -3.93
C ILE A 68 -1.80 23.92 -2.95
N PRO A 69 -2.14 22.62 -3.03
CA PRO A 69 -1.51 21.63 -2.19
C PRO A 69 -0.01 21.58 -2.53
N ALA A 70 0.83 21.94 -1.57
CA ALA A 70 2.28 21.83 -1.72
C ALA A 70 2.69 20.37 -1.50
N VAL A 71 3.39 19.79 -2.47
CA VAL A 71 4.06 18.49 -2.29
C VAL A 71 5.37 18.77 -1.55
N SER A 72 5.44 18.40 -0.27
CA SER A 72 6.64 18.60 0.54
C SER A 72 7.55 17.37 0.53
N LEU A 73 8.81 17.52 0.10
CA LEU A 73 9.86 16.49 0.24
C LEU A 73 10.50 16.50 1.64
N ARG A 74 9.75 16.90 2.67
CA ARG A 74 10.26 17.03 4.04
C ARG A 74 10.32 15.72 4.82
N SER A 75 9.62 14.68 4.34
CA SER A 75 9.65 13.37 5.00
C SER A 75 10.88 12.58 4.53
N PRO A 76 11.85 12.30 5.41
CA PRO A 76 13.00 11.48 5.05
C PRO A 76 12.57 10.07 4.62
N ASP A 77 11.53 9.50 5.25
CA ASP A 77 11.01 8.17 4.89
C ASP A 77 10.44 8.10 3.48
N LEU A 78 9.72 9.14 3.04
CA LEU A 78 9.20 9.19 1.66
C LEU A 78 10.34 9.24 0.65
N VAL A 79 11.36 10.06 0.91
CA VAL A 79 12.52 10.18 0.02
C VAL A 79 13.34 8.89 0.02
N ALA A 80 13.51 8.24 1.17
CA ALA A 80 14.17 6.94 1.28
C ALA A 80 13.45 5.87 0.44
N ARG A 81 12.10 5.83 0.46
CA ARG A 81 11.33 4.90 -0.40
C ARG A 81 11.53 5.18 -1.89
N HIS A 82 11.69 6.43 -2.29
CA HIS A 82 12.03 6.76 -3.68
C HIS A 82 13.46 6.31 -4.05
N VAL A 83 14.42 6.42 -3.12
CA VAL A 83 15.77 5.86 -3.29
C VAL A 83 15.70 4.33 -3.43
N ASN A 84 14.95 3.65 -2.56
CA ASN A 84 14.72 2.20 -2.64
C ASN A 84 14.16 1.78 -4.01
N SER A 85 13.13 2.49 -4.48
CA SER A 85 12.49 2.23 -5.78
C SER A 85 13.46 2.43 -6.94
N TYR A 86 14.31 3.47 -6.88
CA TYR A 86 15.31 3.72 -7.90
C TYR A 86 16.37 2.61 -7.94
N LEU A 87 16.91 2.24 -6.78
CA LEU A 87 17.91 1.18 -6.67
C LEU A 87 17.37 -0.17 -7.14
N LEU A 88 16.14 -0.53 -6.73
CA LEU A 88 15.48 -1.74 -7.22
C LEU A 88 15.28 -1.69 -8.74
N SER A 89 14.79 -0.58 -9.28
CA SER A 89 14.62 -0.45 -10.74
C SER A 89 15.95 -0.50 -11.48
N TYR A 90 17.03 0.05 -10.93
CA TYR A 90 18.35 0.01 -11.53
C TYR A 90 18.85 -1.44 -11.57
N TRP A 91 18.84 -2.11 -10.41
CA TRP A 91 19.29 -3.49 -10.27
C TRP A 91 18.52 -4.44 -11.20
N LEU A 92 17.19 -4.37 -11.23
CA LEU A 92 16.35 -5.20 -12.11
C LEU A 92 16.62 -4.97 -13.61
N LYS A 93 17.07 -3.77 -14.01
CA LYS A 93 17.31 -3.42 -15.42
C LYS A 93 18.74 -3.71 -15.88
N THR A 94 19.72 -3.55 -15.01
CA THR A 94 21.13 -3.51 -15.40
C THR A 94 21.99 -4.60 -14.76
N VAL A 95 21.55 -5.17 -13.64
CA VAL A 95 22.33 -6.15 -12.88
C VAL A 95 21.71 -7.54 -13.00
N LEU A 96 20.39 -7.63 -12.86
CA LEU A 96 19.67 -8.88 -13.00
C LEU A 96 19.60 -9.30 -14.48
N GLY A 97 19.99 -10.53 -14.79
CA GLY A 97 19.86 -11.08 -16.15
C GLY A 97 18.40 -11.14 -16.59
N ARG A 98 18.15 -10.92 -17.90
CA ARG A 98 16.78 -10.87 -18.47
C ARG A 98 15.96 -12.14 -18.24
N GLU A 99 16.62 -13.29 -18.05
CA GLU A 99 15.99 -14.60 -17.89
C GLU A 99 15.78 -15.00 -16.42
N GLU A 100 16.32 -14.22 -15.48
CA GLU A 100 16.31 -14.58 -14.06
C GLU A 100 14.99 -14.20 -13.38
N LEU A 101 14.32 -13.15 -13.87
CA LEU A 101 13.02 -12.74 -13.33
C LEU A 101 11.87 -13.49 -14.03
N LYS A 102 11.69 -14.76 -13.64
CA LYS A 102 10.67 -15.65 -14.22
C LYS A 102 9.23 -15.21 -13.92
N SER A 103 9.01 -14.49 -12.82
CA SER A 103 7.70 -13.98 -12.45
C SER A 103 7.79 -12.67 -11.67
N MET A 104 6.77 -11.83 -11.76
CA MET A 104 6.63 -10.61 -10.96
C MET A 104 5.89 -10.88 -9.64
N THR A 105 6.17 -12.02 -9.01
CA THR A 105 5.55 -12.44 -7.75
C THR A 105 6.58 -12.40 -6.62
N ILE A 106 6.12 -12.13 -5.40
CA ILE A 106 7.01 -12.00 -4.23
C ILE A 106 7.65 -13.34 -3.83
N GLY A 107 6.97 -14.46 -4.07
CA GLY A 107 7.45 -15.80 -3.69
C GLY A 107 8.85 -16.11 -4.22
N PRO A 108 9.05 -16.22 -5.54
CA PRO A 108 10.36 -16.46 -6.14
C PRO A 108 11.39 -15.35 -5.87
N PHE A 109 10.94 -14.16 -5.47
CA PHE A 109 11.83 -13.06 -5.11
C PHE A 109 12.47 -13.26 -3.72
N CYS A 110 11.70 -13.77 -2.76
CA CYS A 110 12.13 -13.95 -1.37
C CYS A 110 12.56 -15.39 -1.03
N ILE A 111 12.15 -16.39 -1.81
CA ILE A 111 12.52 -17.80 -1.61
C ILE A 111 13.92 -18.07 -2.21
N GLU A 112 14.69 -18.90 -1.51
CA GLU A 112 16.01 -19.37 -1.94
C GLU A 112 15.86 -20.56 -2.91
N GLU A 113 16.18 -20.34 -4.20
CA GLU A 113 16.26 -21.41 -5.21
C GLU A 113 17.74 -21.64 -5.57
N GLY A 114 18.39 -22.62 -4.92
CA GLY A 114 19.76 -23.02 -5.27
C GLY A 114 20.87 -22.04 -4.87
N GLY A 115 20.61 -21.18 -3.88
CA GLY A 115 21.55 -20.18 -3.37
C GLY A 115 20.81 -19.01 -2.72
N ASP A 116 21.39 -17.80 -2.79
CA ASP A 116 20.75 -16.58 -2.28
C ASP A 116 19.46 -16.25 -3.06
N SER A 117 18.41 -15.88 -2.33
CA SER A 117 17.18 -15.32 -2.94
C SER A 117 17.48 -14.06 -3.76
N LEU A 118 16.59 -13.70 -4.70
CA LEU A 118 16.73 -12.44 -5.46
C LEU A 118 16.77 -11.23 -4.52
N ALA A 119 16.01 -11.25 -3.44
CA ALA A 119 16.06 -10.23 -2.38
C ALA A 119 17.45 -10.16 -1.72
N GLY A 120 18.06 -11.31 -1.39
CA GLY A 120 19.41 -11.38 -0.82
C GLY A 120 20.49 -10.90 -1.80
N ARG A 121 20.37 -11.21 -3.08
CA ARG A 121 21.27 -10.71 -4.13
C ARG A 121 21.16 -9.20 -4.32
N PHE A 122 19.94 -8.65 -4.28
CA PHE A 122 19.71 -7.21 -4.28
C PHE A 122 20.33 -6.53 -3.05
N GLU A 123 20.16 -7.13 -1.86
CA GLU A 123 20.76 -6.65 -0.61
C GLU A 123 22.30 -6.62 -0.70
N ALA A 124 22.91 -7.71 -1.16
CA ALA A 124 24.36 -7.82 -1.34
C ALA A 124 24.87 -6.78 -2.35
N TRP A 125 24.15 -6.57 -3.46
CA TRP A 125 24.50 -5.54 -4.43
C TRP A 125 24.41 -4.13 -3.83
N CYS A 126 23.38 -3.83 -3.05
CA CYS A 126 23.24 -2.53 -2.38
C CYS A 126 24.38 -2.25 -1.40
N THR A 127 24.80 -3.29 -0.67
CA THR A 127 25.85 -3.20 0.35
C THR A 127 27.24 -3.05 -0.26
N ASN A 128 27.53 -3.79 -1.35
CA ASN A 128 28.90 -3.95 -1.84
C ASN A 128 29.20 -3.15 -3.11
N THR A 129 28.19 -2.81 -3.92
CA THR A 129 28.42 -2.29 -5.28
C THR A 129 27.63 -1.02 -5.59
N ALA A 130 26.39 -0.89 -5.15
CA ALA A 130 25.55 0.24 -5.54
C ALA A 130 26.16 1.61 -5.17
N GLY A 131 26.76 1.72 -3.97
CA GLY A 131 27.31 2.96 -3.45
C GLY A 131 28.57 3.47 -4.14
N ILE A 132 29.23 2.63 -4.96
CA ILE A 132 30.46 2.99 -5.70
C ILE A 132 30.19 3.26 -7.19
N LEU A 133 29.00 2.96 -7.70
CA LEU A 133 28.68 3.11 -9.12
C LEU A 133 28.34 4.58 -9.44
N PRO A 134 29.08 5.25 -10.35
CA PRO A 134 28.84 6.67 -10.66
C PRO A 134 27.43 6.95 -11.18
N ALA A 135 26.84 6.03 -11.96
CA ALA A 135 25.48 6.16 -12.47
C ALA A 135 24.44 6.13 -11.36
N VAL A 136 24.65 5.29 -10.34
CA VAL A 136 23.76 5.15 -9.17
C VAL A 136 23.88 6.39 -8.28
N ILE A 137 25.10 6.81 -7.97
CA ILE A 137 25.38 8.01 -7.16
C ILE A 137 24.67 9.23 -7.77
N LYS A 138 24.86 9.47 -9.08
CA LYS A 138 24.20 10.58 -9.78
C LYS A 138 22.67 10.49 -9.74
N GLY A 139 22.11 9.27 -9.72
CA GLY A 139 20.67 9.05 -9.56
C GLY A 139 20.18 9.38 -8.16
N ILE A 140 20.90 8.92 -7.14
CA ILE A 140 20.61 9.19 -5.72
C ILE A 140 20.67 10.71 -5.45
N GLU A 141 21.74 11.39 -5.88
CA GLU A 141 21.92 12.84 -5.71
C GLU A 141 20.74 13.65 -6.25
N LYS A 142 20.20 13.24 -7.41
CA LYS A 142 19.01 13.88 -8.00
C LYS A 142 17.75 13.66 -7.16
N LEU A 143 17.59 12.47 -6.57
CA LEU A 143 16.41 12.12 -5.77
C LEU A 143 16.42 12.78 -4.40
N VAL A 144 17.59 12.91 -3.78
CA VAL A 144 17.73 13.54 -2.46
C VAL A 144 17.83 15.07 -2.54
N HIS A 145 17.92 15.64 -3.74
CA HIS A 145 18.02 17.09 -3.92
C HIS A 145 16.84 17.82 -3.26
N ARG A 146 17.15 18.85 -2.45
CA ARG A 146 16.17 19.62 -1.64
C ARG A 146 15.35 18.76 -0.67
N SER A 147 15.95 17.68 -0.17
CA SER A 147 15.39 16.85 0.88
C SER A 147 16.29 16.81 2.13
N PRO A 148 15.78 16.33 3.28
CA PRO A 148 16.60 16.10 4.48
C PRO A 148 17.75 15.10 4.28
N LEU A 149 17.75 14.31 3.21
CA LEU A 149 18.78 13.30 2.94
C LEU A 149 19.92 13.81 2.07
N VAL A 150 19.93 15.10 1.70
CA VAL A 150 20.91 15.67 0.75
C VAL A 150 22.36 15.56 1.23
N ASP A 151 22.60 15.66 2.53
CA ASP A 151 23.95 15.60 3.13
C ASP A 151 24.41 14.17 3.44
N MET A 152 23.56 13.17 3.20
CA MET A 152 23.91 11.77 3.45
C MET A 152 24.78 11.20 2.33
N ASN A 153 25.82 10.46 2.71
CA ASN A 153 26.64 9.72 1.76
C ASN A 153 25.79 8.68 1.01
N SER A 154 26.00 8.57 -0.31
CA SER A 154 25.36 7.56 -1.17
C SER A 154 25.54 6.14 -0.64
N GLU A 155 26.72 5.81 -0.10
CA GLU A 155 27.00 4.49 0.48
C GLU A 155 26.13 4.20 1.73
N THR A 156 25.83 5.23 2.53
CA THR A 156 24.93 5.11 3.67
C THR A 156 23.50 4.88 3.20
N LEU A 157 23.06 5.61 2.17
CA LEU A 157 21.72 5.47 1.59
C LEU A 157 21.50 4.09 0.95
N THR A 158 22.51 3.53 0.27
CA THR A 158 22.43 2.17 -0.30
C THR A 158 22.43 1.11 0.81
N ARG A 159 23.20 1.29 1.89
CA ARG A 159 23.14 0.41 3.06
C ARG A 159 21.79 0.46 3.77
N HIS A 160 21.18 1.63 3.91
CA HIS A 160 19.82 1.75 4.45
C HIS A 160 18.80 1.03 3.56
N THR A 161 18.97 1.10 2.23
CA THR A 161 18.13 0.36 1.29
C THR A 161 18.29 -1.16 1.44
N ALA A 162 19.54 -1.62 1.64
CA ALA A 162 19.84 -3.03 1.88
C ALA A 162 19.16 -3.53 3.17
N ALA A 163 19.29 -2.79 4.27
CA ALA A 163 18.63 -3.10 5.53
C ALA A 163 17.09 -3.14 5.38
N ALA A 164 16.51 -2.16 4.71
CA ALA A 164 15.07 -2.13 4.46
C ALA A 164 14.59 -3.34 3.62
N MET A 165 15.37 -3.78 2.62
CA MET A 165 15.02 -5.00 1.87
C MET A 165 15.13 -6.24 2.76
N ARG A 166 16.19 -6.34 3.56
CA ARG A 166 16.39 -7.47 4.48
C ARG A 166 15.20 -7.62 5.42
N ASP A 167 14.76 -6.53 6.04
CA ASP A 167 13.63 -6.52 6.97
C ASP A 167 12.33 -6.99 6.29
N VAL A 168 12.07 -6.50 5.08
CA VAL A 168 10.90 -6.86 4.26
C VAL A 168 10.93 -8.34 3.88
N ALA A 169 12.08 -8.83 3.38
CA ALA A 169 12.25 -10.21 2.98
C ALA A 169 12.23 -11.18 4.17
N GLN A 170 12.76 -10.79 5.33
CA GLN A 170 12.68 -11.57 6.55
C GLN A 170 11.25 -11.65 7.06
N SER A 171 10.56 -10.52 7.17
CA SER A 171 9.16 -10.47 7.61
C SER A 171 8.25 -11.31 6.69
N TRP A 172 8.46 -11.26 5.38
CA TRP A 172 7.69 -12.09 4.44
C TRP A 172 8.02 -13.59 4.59
N ARG A 173 9.30 -13.94 4.79
CA ARG A 173 9.73 -15.34 5.02
C ARG A 173 9.16 -15.89 6.32
N GLU A 174 9.05 -15.08 7.36
CA GLU A 174 8.38 -15.46 8.61
C GLU A 174 6.91 -15.79 8.37
N ASP A 175 6.17 -14.93 7.64
CA ASP A 175 4.77 -15.19 7.26
C ASP A 175 4.63 -16.50 6.46
N TYR A 176 5.52 -16.72 5.49
CA TYR A 176 5.55 -17.92 4.66
C TYR A 176 5.88 -19.18 5.47
N ASN A 177 6.87 -19.12 6.37
CA ASN A 177 7.29 -20.24 7.20
C ASN A 177 6.21 -20.63 8.21
N ASN A 178 5.54 -19.65 8.82
CA ASN A 178 4.43 -19.88 9.73
C ASN A 178 3.28 -20.62 9.00
N ALA A 179 2.87 -20.13 7.82
CA ALA A 179 1.85 -20.77 7.01
C ALA A 179 2.26 -22.18 6.53
N SER A 180 3.55 -22.37 6.19
CA SER A 180 4.10 -23.66 5.75
C SER A 180 4.17 -24.70 6.87
N GLN A 181 4.52 -24.28 8.09
CA GLN A 181 4.57 -25.15 9.27
C GLN A 181 3.17 -25.65 9.65
N GLU A 182 2.16 -24.77 9.64
CA GLU A 182 0.77 -25.16 9.84
C GLU A 182 0.36 -26.27 8.87
N LEU A 183 0.77 -26.18 7.61
CA LEU A 183 0.51 -27.22 6.61
C LEU A 183 1.24 -28.54 6.91
N GLY A 184 2.47 -28.47 7.42
CA GLY A 184 3.27 -29.62 7.84
C GLY A 184 2.59 -30.47 8.93
N TYR A 185 1.96 -29.83 9.92
CA TYR A 185 1.21 -30.53 10.97
C TYR A 185 0.03 -31.36 10.43
N PHE A 186 -0.55 -30.97 9.30
CA PHE A 186 -1.70 -31.67 8.71
C PHE A 186 -1.32 -32.74 7.68
N LYS A 187 -0.06 -32.79 7.18
CA LYS A 187 0.40 -33.79 6.20
C LYS A 187 0.40 -35.23 6.73
N GLY A 188 0.35 -35.45 8.05
CA GLY A 188 0.36 -36.78 8.68
C GLY A 188 -0.98 -37.32 9.18
N CYS A 189 -2.11 -36.61 9.00
CA CYS A 189 -3.41 -37.00 9.54
C CYS A 189 -4.39 -37.43 8.43
N SER A 190 -4.96 -38.64 8.56
CA SER A 190 -5.85 -39.31 7.58
C SER A 190 -7.11 -38.49 7.17
N GLU A 191 -7.36 -38.52 5.85
CA GLU A 191 -8.58 -38.31 5.01
C GLU A 191 -9.69 -37.31 5.39
N LYS A 192 -9.96 -36.97 6.66
CA LYS A 192 -11.16 -36.17 7.04
C LYS A 192 -10.99 -34.64 6.99
N LYS A 193 -9.96 -34.09 6.31
CA LYS A 193 -9.71 -32.63 6.27
C LYS A 193 -9.31 -32.06 4.89
N SER A 194 -9.92 -32.53 3.80
CA SER A 194 -9.64 -31.98 2.46
C SER A 194 -9.94 -30.48 2.34
N ALA A 195 -10.86 -29.92 3.12
CA ALA A 195 -11.17 -28.49 3.08
C ALA A 195 -10.12 -27.62 3.78
N ALA A 196 -9.62 -28.05 4.95
CA ALA A 196 -8.60 -27.30 5.69
C ALA A 196 -7.24 -27.34 4.98
N LEU A 197 -6.84 -28.50 4.47
CA LEU A 197 -5.61 -28.63 3.67
C LEU A 197 -5.69 -27.82 2.37
N ARG A 198 -6.84 -27.83 1.67
CA ARG A 198 -7.05 -26.98 0.49
C ARG A 198 -7.00 -25.49 0.83
N ALA A 199 -7.59 -25.08 1.96
CA ALA A 199 -7.56 -23.68 2.39
C ALA A 199 -6.13 -23.21 2.71
N LEU A 200 -5.32 -24.03 3.38
CA LEU A 200 -3.92 -23.71 3.70
C LEU A 200 -3.03 -23.70 2.44
N ASN A 201 -3.20 -24.64 1.51
CA ASN A 201 -2.52 -24.59 0.21
C ASN A 201 -2.89 -23.34 -0.57
N ALA A 202 -4.18 -22.99 -0.64
CA ALA A 202 -4.65 -21.77 -1.29
C ALA A 202 -4.10 -20.50 -0.61
N GLN A 203 -3.93 -20.52 0.71
CA GLN A 203 -3.29 -19.43 1.44
C GLN A 203 -1.80 -19.29 1.08
N LEU A 204 -1.05 -20.39 0.99
CA LEU A 204 0.35 -20.37 0.57
C LEU A 204 0.51 -19.91 -0.88
N GLU A 205 -0.31 -20.43 -1.80
CA GLU A 205 -0.34 -19.99 -3.20
C GLU A 205 -0.66 -18.49 -3.31
N ARG A 206 -1.56 -17.98 -2.45
CA ARG A 206 -1.84 -16.55 -2.40
C ARG A 206 -0.62 -15.77 -1.92
N ILE A 207 -0.02 -16.13 -0.79
CA ILE A 207 1.14 -15.43 -0.20
C ILE A 207 2.32 -15.39 -1.17
N THR A 208 2.59 -16.47 -1.90
CA THR A 208 3.68 -16.54 -2.89
C THR A 208 3.32 -15.84 -4.20
N GLY A 209 2.04 -15.90 -4.60
CA GLY A 209 1.54 -15.34 -5.85
C GLY A 209 1.20 -13.85 -5.83
N GLU A 210 1.28 -13.17 -4.67
CA GLU A 210 1.06 -11.72 -4.61
C GLU A 210 2.05 -10.96 -5.51
N TYR A 211 1.56 -9.89 -6.14
CA TYR A 211 2.37 -9.08 -7.05
C TYR A 211 3.53 -8.38 -6.30
N LEU A 212 4.76 -8.58 -6.77
CA LEU A 212 6.00 -8.13 -6.12
C LEU A 212 5.95 -6.66 -5.69
N LEU A 213 5.63 -5.75 -6.61
CA LEU A 213 5.64 -4.32 -6.29
C LEU A 213 4.52 -3.92 -5.32
N SER A 214 3.37 -4.63 -5.36
CA SER A 214 2.26 -4.40 -4.44
C SER A 214 2.66 -4.79 -3.01
N GLU A 215 3.32 -5.94 -2.85
CA GLU A 215 3.77 -6.42 -1.56
C GLU A 215 4.87 -5.51 -0.98
N LEU A 216 5.84 -5.11 -1.80
CA LEU A 216 6.89 -4.17 -1.39
C LEU A 216 6.33 -2.77 -1.03
N ALA A 217 5.28 -2.32 -1.70
CA ALA A 217 4.60 -1.06 -1.34
C ALA A 217 3.82 -1.19 -0.02
N THR A 218 3.12 -2.32 0.18
CA THR A 218 2.37 -2.62 1.41
C THR A 218 3.30 -2.69 2.61
N ARG A 219 4.49 -3.30 2.44
CA ARG A 219 5.55 -3.36 3.46
C ARG A 219 6.39 -2.09 3.56
N ARG A 220 5.95 -0.98 2.95
CA ARG A 220 6.57 0.37 3.02
C ARG A 220 8.01 0.44 2.49
N PHE A 221 8.45 -0.54 1.69
CA PHE A 221 9.74 -0.50 1.00
C PHE A 221 9.68 0.44 -0.21
N LEU A 222 8.60 0.35 -0.99
CA LEU A 222 8.33 1.23 -2.12
C LEU A 222 7.38 2.39 -1.73
N PRO A 223 7.36 3.49 -2.50
CA PRO A 223 6.34 4.51 -2.35
C PRO A 223 4.96 3.89 -2.60
N GLY A 224 4.09 3.91 -1.59
CA GLY A 224 2.70 3.50 -1.74
C GLY A 224 1.93 4.48 -2.60
N TYR A 225 1.03 3.96 -3.45
CA TYR A 225 0.02 4.81 -4.09
C TYR A 225 -0.88 5.39 -3.00
N GLY A 226 -1.29 6.66 -3.11
CA GLY A 226 -1.93 7.47 -2.05
C GLY A 226 -3.32 7.02 -1.56
N PHE A 227 -3.63 5.74 -1.62
CA PHE A 227 -4.75 5.10 -0.94
C PHE A 227 -4.20 4.18 0.15
N PRO A 228 -4.76 4.17 1.37
CA PRO A 228 -4.32 3.25 2.41
C PRO A 228 -4.50 1.81 1.91
N THR A 229 -3.39 1.13 1.61
CA THR A 229 -3.35 -0.30 1.29
C THR A 229 -3.09 -1.16 2.52
N ASP A 230 -3.20 -0.58 3.74
CA ASP A 230 -3.25 -1.33 5.00
C ASP A 230 -4.57 -2.14 5.04
N ILE A 231 -4.70 -3.08 4.11
CA ILE A 231 -5.65 -4.18 4.19
C ILE A 231 -5.02 -5.10 5.21
N VAL A 232 -5.37 -4.89 6.48
CA VAL A 232 -5.18 -5.92 7.50
C VAL A 232 -5.89 -7.15 6.94
N SER A 233 -5.12 -8.17 6.58
CA SER A 233 -5.67 -9.44 6.11
C SER A 233 -6.50 -10.00 7.26
N PHE A 234 -7.83 -9.90 7.14
CA PHE A 234 -8.74 -10.42 8.16
C PHE A 234 -8.61 -11.94 8.17
N ASN A 235 -7.81 -12.45 9.10
CA ASN A 235 -7.47 -13.86 9.18
C ASN A 235 -8.63 -14.61 9.85
N ASN A 236 -9.64 -15.00 9.05
CA ASN A 236 -10.86 -15.66 9.54
C ASN A 236 -10.65 -17.13 9.99
N ILE A 237 -9.39 -17.60 10.04
CA ILE A 237 -9.07 -19.02 10.31
C ILE A 237 -8.80 -19.28 11.80
N ILE A 238 -8.56 -18.24 12.62
CA ILE A 238 -8.40 -18.43 14.07
C ILE A 238 -9.78 -18.50 14.76
N ARG A 239 -10.55 -19.54 14.43
CA ARG A 239 -11.50 -20.08 15.40
C ARG A 239 -10.65 -20.89 16.37
N GLN A 240 -10.13 -20.25 17.42
CA GLN A 240 -9.55 -20.97 18.55
C GLN A 240 -10.54 -22.09 18.90
N PRO A 241 -10.13 -23.37 18.91
CA PRO A 241 -11.00 -24.41 19.41
C PRO A 241 -11.33 -24.03 20.85
N ARG A 242 -12.61 -23.77 21.13
CA ARG A 242 -13.12 -23.55 22.49
C ARG A 242 -12.46 -24.60 23.38
N THR A 243 -11.59 -24.16 24.26
CA THR A 243 -10.93 -25.05 25.22
C THR A 243 -12.04 -25.76 25.98
N LYS A 244 -11.94 -27.08 26.03
CA LYS A 244 -12.91 -28.01 26.59
C LYS A 244 -12.93 -27.94 28.14
N ARG A 245 -12.92 -26.73 28.71
CA ARG A 245 -12.84 -26.46 30.16
C ARG A 245 -14.06 -25.75 30.76
N GLU A 246 -15.13 -25.54 30.01
CA GLU A 246 -16.38 -24.96 30.57
C GLU A 246 -17.51 -25.96 30.84
N ASN A 247 -17.32 -27.27 30.57
CA ASN A 247 -18.36 -28.28 30.84
C ASN A 247 -18.35 -28.89 32.26
N THR A 248 -17.55 -28.36 33.19
CA THR A 248 -17.49 -28.88 34.57
C THR A 248 -18.13 -27.97 35.61
N ARG A 249 -18.92 -26.96 35.20
CA ARG A 249 -19.68 -26.10 36.14
C ARG A 249 -21.20 -26.14 36.00
N ALA A 250 -21.75 -26.94 35.08
CA ALA A 250 -23.20 -27.06 34.87
C ALA A 250 -23.81 -28.40 35.33
N LYS A 251 -23.10 -29.21 36.14
CA LYS A 251 -23.58 -30.53 36.59
C LYS A 251 -23.57 -30.77 38.11
N ILE A 252 -23.45 -29.73 38.94
CA ILE A 252 -23.45 -29.87 40.41
C ILE A 252 -24.76 -29.40 41.08
N THR A 253 -25.73 -28.84 40.36
CA THR A 253 -26.98 -28.32 40.96
C THR A 253 -28.25 -29.08 40.57
N ALA A 254 -28.16 -30.40 40.42
CA ALA A 254 -29.34 -31.26 40.31
C ALA A 254 -29.05 -32.62 40.96
N GLY A 255 -29.25 -32.72 42.28
CA GLY A 255 -29.22 -34.00 42.99
C GLY A 255 -28.70 -33.92 44.42
N ALA A 256 -29.50 -33.34 45.33
CA ALA A 256 -29.57 -33.73 46.74
C ALA A 256 -30.76 -33.00 47.37
N THR A 257 -31.76 -33.80 47.77
CA THR A 257 -32.74 -33.63 48.87
C THR A 257 -32.97 -32.24 49.45
#